data_AF-A0A1X0VAR8-F1
#
_entry.id   AF-A0A1X0VAR8-F1
#
_cell.length_a   1.000
_cell.length_b   1.000
_cell.length_c   1.000
_cell.angle_alpha   90.00
_cell.angle_beta   90.00
_cell.angle_gamma   90.00
#
_symmetry.space_group_name_H-M   'P 1'
#
loop_
_entity.id
_entity.type
_entity.pdbx_description
1 polymer ?
#
loop_
_entity_poly.entity_id
_entity_poly.type
_entity_poly.pdbx_seq_one_letter_code
_entity_poly.pdbx_strand_id
1 'polypeptide(L)'
;LLDTIDNFRYGRDVFVVGVTNVGKSTLINQIIKSRTGIQNLITTSRFPGTTLDRIEIPLEDGQQLIDTPGIIKRDQMAHVLTDKDLKFALPKNEIKPRTYQLNPEQTIFIGGLARFDFISGARSAITAYFENNLNLHRTKLIGADDFYEQHAGGLLVPAPSQLQNLIKHEFSITEDSDIVFSGLGWISVPAGIKVAGWAPTGVSVLIRKAMI
;
A
#
# COMPACT_ATOMS: atom_id res chain seq x y z
N LEU A 1 18.18 -16.17 -5.01
CA LEU A 1 16.85 -16.50 -4.44
C LEU A 1 16.56 -17.99 -4.56
N LEU A 2 16.60 -18.58 -5.75
CA LEU A 2 16.39 -20.03 -5.90
C LEU A 2 17.41 -20.85 -5.13
N ASP A 3 18.70 -20.51 -5.18
CA ASP A 3 19.73 -21.22 -4.40
C ASP A 3 19.45 -21.15 -2.89
N THR A 4 18.92 -20.02 -2.43
CA THR A 4 18.47 -19.85 -1.04
C THR A 4 17.29 -20.77 -0.73
N ILE A 5 16.29 -20.82 -1.61
CA ILE A 5 15.14 -21.72 -1.47
C ILE A 5 15.61 -23.19 -1.46
N ASP A 6 16.53 -23.57 -2.35
CA ASP A 6 17.13 -24.90 -2.44
C ASP A 6 17.85 -25.28 -1.14
N ASN A 7 18.60 -24.35 -0.54
CA ASN A 7 19.28 -24.56 0.74
C ASN A 7 18.31 -24.77 1.91
N PHE A 8 17.12 -24.16 1.90
CA PHE A 8 16.18 -24.21 3.03
C PHE A 8 15.02 -25.19 2.84
N ARG A 9 14.75 -25.67 1.62
CA ARG A 9 13.63 -26.59 1.39
C ARG A 9 13.93 -28.03 1.82
N TYR A 10 15.22 -28.41 1.91
CA TYR A 10 15.66 -29.74 2.31
C TYR A 10 15.00 -30.85 1.48
N GLY A 11 14.99 -30.70 0.15
CA GLY A 11 14.39 -31.68 -0.77
C GLY A 11 12.87 -31.78 -0.71
N ARG A 12 12.17 -30.73 -0.24
CA ARG A 12 10.70 -30.67 -0.19
C ARG A 12 10.15 -29.71 -1.25
N ASP A 13 8.85 -29.85 -1.51
CA ASP A 13 8.07 -28.87 -2.26
C ASP A 13 8.07 -27.51 -1.57
N VAL A 14 7.90 -26.47 -2.38
CA VAL A 14 7.90 -25.08 -1.93
C VAL A 14 6.59 -24.43 -2.33
N PHE A 15 5.83 -23.94 -1.36
CA PHE A 15 4.58 -23.23 -1.59
C PHE A 15 4.80 -21.72 -1.44
N VAL A 16 4.51 -20.97 -2.50
CA VAL A 16 4.62 -19.51 -2.47
C VAL A 16 3.27 -18.93 -2.06
N VAL A 17 3.22 -18.39 -0.85
CA VAL A 17 2.02 -17.74 -0.28
C VAL A 17 2.23 -16.23 -0.18
N GLY A 18 1.17 -15.46 -0.38
CA GLY A 18 1.22 -14.00 -0.30
C GLY A 18 -0.15 -13.37 -0.58
N VAL A 19 -0.32 -12.11 -0.23
CA VAL A 19 -1.57 -11.39 -0.51
C VAL A 19 -1.69 -11.05 -2.00
N THR A 20 -2.90 -10.82 -2.50
CA THR A 20 -3.09 -10.42 -3.91
C THR A 20 -2.33 -9.12 -4.22
N ASN A 21 -1.87 -8.98 -5.47
CA ASN A 21 -1.16 -7.79 -5.99
C ASN A 21 0.23 -7.47 -5.39
N VAL A 22 0.85 -8.36 -4.61
CA VAL A 22 2.24 -8.18 -4.13
C VAL A 22 3.32 -8.51 -5.15
N GLY A 23 2.94 -8.95 -6.36
CA GLY A 23 3.89 -9.37 -7.39
C GLY A 23 4.36 -10.83 -7.28
N LYS A 24 3.68 -11.67 -6.50
CA LYS A 24 3.95 -13.12 -6.38
C LYS A 24 4.10 -13.80 -7.75
N SER A 25 3.12 -13.66 -8.63
CA SER A 25 3.17 -14.28 -9.96
C SER A 25 4.23 -13.63 -10.88
N THR A 26 4.56 -12.35 -10.67
CA THR A 26 5.68 -11.70 -11.38
C THR A 26 7.01 -12.31 -10.96
N LEU A 27 7.24 -12.50 -9.66
CA LEU A 27 8.44 -13.14 -9.12
C LEU A 27 8.59 -14.55 -9.66
N ILE A 28 7.51 -15.33 -9.63
CA ILE A 28 7.49 -16.71 -10.12
C ILE A 28 7.75 -16.78 -11.62
N ASN A 29 7.15 -15.88 -12.41
CA ASN A 29 7.44 -15.80 -13.84
C ASN A 29 8.90 -15.45 -14.15
N GLN A 30 9.54 -14.61 -13.32
CA GLN A 30 10.98 -14.33 -13.48
C GLN A 30 11.84 -15.54 -13.13
N ILE A 31 11.45 -16.29 -12.08
CA ILE A 31 12.08 -17.57 -11.73
C ILE A 31 12.00 -18.56 -12.91
N ILE A 32 10.81 -18.74 -13.50
CA ILE A 32 10.61 -19.63 -14.66
C ILE A 32 11.53 -19.19 -15.82
N LYS A 33 11.49 -17.91 -16.19
CA LYS A 33 12.30 -17.37 -17.29
C LYS A 33 13.79 -17.61 -17.10
N SER A 34 14.28 -17.47 -15.86
CA SER A 34 15.71 -17.61 -15.56
C SER A 34 16.23 -19.05 -15.69
N ARG A 35 15.41 -20.09 -15.47
CA ARG A 35 15.85 -21.49 -15.52
C ARG A 35 15.48 -22.22 -16.80
N THR A 36 14.32 -21.97 -17.40
CA THR A 36 13.84 -22.79 -18.54
C THR A 36 14.07 -22.14 -19.90
N GLY A 37 14.37 -20.83 -19.95
CA GLY A 37 14.40 -20.06 -21.21
C GLY A 37 13.04 -19.93 -21.90
N ILE A 38 11.95 -20.45 -21.31
CA ILE A 38 10.60 -20.43 -21.88
C ILE A 38 9.97 -19.07 -21.57
N GLN A 39 9.74 -18.27 -22.61
CA GLN A 39 9.23 -16.90 -22.46
C GLN A 39 7.73 -16.79 -22.14
N ASN A 40 6.93 -17.82 -22.44
CA ASN A 40 5.47 -17.74 -22.46
C ASN A 40 4.78 -18.97 -21.84
N LEU A 41 4.89 -19.15 -20.52
CA LEU A 41 4.04 -20.13 -19.83
C LEU A 41 2.76 -19.53 -19.25
N ILE A 42 2.66 -18.21 -18.97
CA ILE A 42 1.55 -17.68 -18.14
C ILE A 42 1.11 -16.25 -18.50
N THR A 43 -0.21 -16.06 -18.60
CA THR A 43 -0.93 -14.79 -18.74
C THR A 43 -0.88 -13.97 -17.45
N THR A 44 -0.07 -12.91 -17.41
CA THR A 44 -0.04 -11.96 -16.28
C THR A 44 -1.26 -11.03 -16.34
N SER A 45 -2.42 -11.48 -15.87
CA SER A 45 -3.57 -10.59 -15.70
C SER A 45 -3.38 -9.73 -14.44
N ARG A 46 -3.46 -8.40 -14.60
CA ARG A 46 -3.15 -7.38 -13.57
C ARG A 46 -4.30 -7.16 -12.56
N PHE A 47 -5.23 -8.09 -12.42
CA PHE A 47 -6.40 -7.94 -11.56
C PHE A 47 -6.25 -8.68 -10.21
N PRO A 48 -6.75 -8.10 -9.09
CA PRO A 48 -6.94 -8.86 -7.86
C PRO A 48 -7.96 -9.99 -8.11
N GLY A 49 -7.49 -11.24 -8.11
CA GLY A 49 -8.31 -12.43 -8.39
C GLY A 49 -7.78 -13.36 -9.49
N THR A 50 -6.59 -13.11 -10.06
CA THR A 50 -6.15 -13.79 -11.30
C THR A 50 -5.20 -14.98 -11.13
N THR A 51 -5.30 -15.71 -10.03
CA THR A 51 -4.74 -17.08 -9.94
C THR A 51 -5.88 -18.02 -9.56
N LEU A 52 -6.75 -18.30 -10.55
CA LEU A 52 -7.75 -19.37 -10.42
C LEU A 52 -7.10 -20.75 -10.53
N ASP A 53 -5.92 -20.85 -11.15
CA ASP A 53 -5.19 -22.10 -11.33
C ASP A 53 -3.87 -22.11 -10.54
N ARG A 54 -3.66 -23.18 -9.77
CA ARG A 54 -2.39 -23.50 -9.10
C ARG A 54 -1.33 -23.75 -10.18
N ILE A 55 -0.22 -23.04 -10.11
CA ILE A 55 0.91 -23.21 -11.04
C ILE A 55 1.95 -24.08 -10.36
N GLU A 56 2.34 -25.18 -10.98
CA GLU A 56 3.40 -26.07 -10.49
C GLU A 56 4.61 -25.96 -11.41
N ILE A 57 5.77 -25.67 -10.83
CA ILE A 57 7.02 -25.53 -11.56
C ILE A 57 7.97 -26.63 -11.08
N PRO A 58 8.35 -27.57 -11.96
CA PRO A 58 9.26 -28.64 -11.58
C PRO A 58 10.66 -28.09 -11.30
N LEU A 59 11.25 -28.56 -10.20
CA LEU A 59 12.64 -28.35 -9.82
C LEU A 59 13.49 -29.54 -10.32
N GLU A 60 14.81 -29.35 -10.39
CA GLU A 60 15.75 -30.34 -10.95
C GLU A 60 15.81 -31.66 -10.16
N ASP A 61 15.41 -31.65 -8.89
CA ASP A 61 15.36 -32.84 -8.04
C ASP A 61 14.00 -33.53 -8.00
N GLY A 62 13.08 -33.17 -8.91
CA GLY A 62 11.75 -33.76 -9.03
C GLY A 62 10.68 -33.16 -8.12
N GLN A 63 11.04 -32.21 -7.25
CA GLN A 63 10.11 -31.48 -6.39
C GLN A 63 9.48 -30.28 -7.12
N GLN A 64 8.49 -29.65 -6.50
CA GLN A 64 7.70 -28.58 -7.13
C GLN A 64 7.82 -27.24 -6.40
N LEU A 65 7.88 -26.16 -7.17
CA LEU A 65 7.59 -24.81 -6.71
C LEU A 65 6.15 -24.46 -7.12
N ILE A 66 5.29 -24.24 -6.12
CA ILE A 66 3.84 -24.15 -6.29
C ILE A 66 3.38 -22.71 -6.02
N ASP A 67 2.79 -22.07 -7.03
CA ASP A 67 2.09 -20.78 -6.86
C ASP A 67 0.70 -21.03 -6.30
N THR A 68 0.42 -20.54 -5.08
CA THR A 68 -0.93 -20.61 -4.52
C THR A 68 -1.72 -19.36 -4.90
N PRO A 69 -3.07 -19.42 -5.02
CA PRO A 69 -3.88 -18.21 -5.15
C PRO A 69 -3.54 -17.18 -4.08
N GLY A 70 -3.47 -15.91 -4.48
CA GLY A 70 -3.15 -14.84 -3.53
C GLY A 70 -4.24 -14.68 -2.47
N ILE A 71 -3.85 -14.45 -1.23
CA ILE A 71 -4.77 -14.16 -0.13
C ILE A 71 -5.36 -12.75 -0.36
N ILE A 72 -6.68 -12.66 -0.55
CA ILE A 72 -7.35 -11.37 -0.73
C ILE A 72 -7.47 -10.69 0.65
N LYS A 73 -6.69 -9.62 0.85
CA LYS A 73 -6.84 -8.74 2.02
C LYS A 73 -7.83 -7.64 1.69
N ARG A 74 -9.11 -7.87 2.01
CA ARG A 74 -10.23 -6.95 1.70
C ARG A 74 -10.07 -5.56 2.31
N ASP A 75 -9.12 -5.38 3.23
CA ASP A 75 -8.88 -4.13 3.94
C ASP A 75 -7.84 -3.20 3.31
N GLN A 76 -7.43 -3.45 2.07
CA GLN A 76 -6.51 -2.59 1.32
C GLN A 76 -7.24 -1.62 0.40
N MET A 77 -6.70 -0.40 0.28
CA MET A 77 -7.17 0.64 -0.65
C MET A 77 -7.33 0.12 -2.08
N ALA A 78 -6.44 -0.78 -2.52
CA ALA A 78 -6.50 -1.38 -3.85
C ALA A 78 -7.81 -2.14 -4.15
N HIS A 79 -8.56 -2.59 -3.13
CA HIS A 79 -9.84 -3.29 -3.31
C HIS A 79 -11.06 -2.37 -3.33
N VAL A 80 -10.92 -1.13 -2.88
CA VAL A 80 -12.00 -0.13 -2.90
C VAL A 80 -11.89 0.82 -4.11
N LEU A 81 -10.73 0.84 -4.77
CA LEU A 81 -10.48 1.63 -5.97
C LEU A 81 -10.96 0.93 -7.24
N THR A 82 -11.41 1.73 -8.22
CA THR A 82 -11.63 1.26 -9.59
C THR A 82 -10.31 1.07 -10.33
N ASP A 83 -10.33 0.33 -11.45
CA ASP A 83 -9.16 0.17 -12.34
C ASP A 83 -8.56 1.51 -12.77
N LYS A 84 -9.41 2.51 -13.02
CA LYS A 84 -8.99 3.85 -13.44
C LYS A 84 -8.20 4.57 -12.35
N ASP A 85 -8.57 4.33 -11.08
CA ASP A 85 -8.02 5.03 -9.93
C ASP A 85 -6.90 4.24 -9.22
N LEU A 86 -6.80 2.94 -9.48
CA LEU A 86 -5.77 2.05 -8.91
C LEU A 86 -4.34 2.54 -9.18
N LYS A 87 -4.13 3.22 -10.32
CA LYS A 87 -2.83 3.83 -10.68
C LYS A 87 -2.33 4.87 -9.68
N PHE A 88 -3.19 5.41 -8.82
CA PHE A 88 -2.85 6.38 -7.78
C PHE A 88 -2.45 5.72 -6.46
N ALA A 89 -2.82 4.46 -6.25
CA ALA A 89 -2.40 3.66 -5.11
C ALA A 89 -1.15 2.82 -5.40
N LEU A 90 -0.95 2.42 -6.66
CA LEU A 90 0.17 1.57 -7.06
C LEU A 90 1.35 2.40 -7.58
N PRO A 91 2.49 2.44 -6.86
CA PRO A 91 3.67 3.15 -7.32
C PRO A 91 4.24 2.53 -8.60
N LYS A 92 4.51 3.38 -9.60
CA LYS A 92 5.14 2.96 -10.87
C LYS A 92 6.67 2.98 -10.81
N ASN A 93 7.22 3.83 -9.95
CA ASN A 93 8.64 4.05 -9.75
C ASN A 93 8.89 4.11 -8.24
N GLU A 94 10.17 4.14 -7.85
CA GLU A 94 10.58 4.38 -6.47
C GLU A 94 9.85 5.61 -5.88
N ILE A 95 9.29 5.41 -4.69
CA ILE A 95 8.57 6.45 -3.95
C ILE A 95 9.58 7.48 -3.44
N LYS A 96 9.35 8.75 -3.79
CA LYS A 96 10.17 9.85 -3.28
C LYS A 96 9.57 10.37 -1.97
N PRO A 97 10.35 10.43 -0.88
CA PRO A 97 9.87 10.99 0.37
C PRO A 97 9.50 12.46 0.20
N ARG A 98 8.35 12.86 0.74
CA ARG A 98 7.90 14.26 0.78
C ARG A 98 7.74 14.69 2.23
N THR A 99 8.70 15.47 2.73
CA THR A 99 8.71 15.95 4.11
C THR A 99 8.03 17.31 4.23
N TYR A 100 7.10 17.41 5.18
CA TYR A 100 6.38 18.62 5.54
C TYR A 100 6.76 19.02 6.97
N GLN A 101 7.11 20.29 7.14
CA GLN A 101 7.16 20.90 8.48
C GLN A 101 5.73 21.29 8.86
N LEU A 102 5.16 20.57 9.83
CA LEU A 102 3.79 20.77 10.28
C LEU A 102 3.76 21.30 11.72
N ASN A 103 2.87 22.25 11.95
CA ASN A 103 2.39 22.61 13.28
C ASN A 103 1.20 21.70 13.65
N PRO A 104 0.87 21.59 14.95
CA PRO A 104 -0.42 21.09 15.38
C PRO A 104 -1.57 21.78 14.65
N GLU A 105 -2.70 21.07 14.54
CA GLU A 105 -3.91 21.52 13.86
C GLU A 105 -3.71 21.77 12.35
N GLN A 106 -2.86 20.95 11.73
CA GLN A 106 -2.70 20.93 10.27
C GLN A 106 -3.04 19.56 9.70
N THR A 107 -3.51 19.57 8.46
CA THR A 107 -3.99 18.40 7.75
C THR A 107 -3.25 18.25 6.43
N ILE A 108 -2.98 17.01 6.03
CA ILE A 108 -2.56 16.65 4.67
C ILE A 108 -3.62 15.72 4.08
N PHE A 109 -4.25 16.15 2.99
CA PHE A 109 -5.05 15.30 2.12
C PHE A 109 -4.16 14.53 1.16
N ILE A 110 -4.45 13.25 0.97
CA ILE A 110 -3.76 12.35 0.06
C ILE A 110 -4.71 12.08 -1.12
N GLY A 111 -4.67 12.98 -2.10
CA GLY A 111 -5.77 13.17 -3.04
C GLY A 111 -7.08 13.37 -2.30
N GLY A 112 -8.16 12.79 -2.81
CA GLY A 112 -9.38 12.53 -2.05
C GLY A 112 -9.48 11.08 -1.58
N LEU A 113 -8.37 10.35 -1.41
CA LEU A 113 -8.37 8.95 -1.02
C LEU A 113 -8.20 8.75 0.48
N ALA A 114 -7.44 9.63 1.13
CA ALA A 114 -7.16 9.55 2.55
C ALA A 114 -6.82 10.94 3.08
N ARG A 115 -6.79 11.06 4.40
CA ARG A 115 -6.44 12.30 5.09
C ARG A 115 -5.61 11.98 6.33
N PHE A 116 -4.65 12.85 6.63
CA PHE A 116 -3.83 12.80 7.82
C PHE A 116 -3.97 14.11 8.59
N ASP A 117 -4.27 14.01 9.88
CA ASP A 117 -4.39 15.15 10.79
C ASP A 117 -3.28 15.10 11.84
N PHE A 118 -2.54 16.20 11.95
CA PHE A 118 -1.70 16.45 13.11
C PHE A 118 -2.53 17.15 14.18
N ILE A 119 -2.99 16.40 15.19
CA ILE A 119 -3.94 16.88 16.21
C ILE A 119 -3.22 17.75 17.24
N SER A 120 -2.19 17.22 17.91
CA SER A 120 -1.49 17.95 18.98
C SER A 120 -0.06 17.43 19.19
N GLY A 121 0.83 18.28 19.69
CA GLY A 121 2.24 17.95 19.94
C GLY A 121 3.17 19.13 19.63
N ALA A 122 4.48 18.87 19.53
CA ALA A 122 5.44 19.88 19.10
C ALA A 122 5.52 19.95 17.57
N ARG A 123 5.79 21.15 17.01
CA ARG A 123 6.06 21.31 15.58
C ARG A 123 7.10 20.28 15.11
N SER A 124 6.76 19.53 14.07
CA SER A 124 7.48 18.31 13.70
C SER A 124 7.68 18.18 12.19
N ALA A 125 8.76 17.50 11.82
CA ALA A 125 8.98 17.02 10.46
C ALA A 125 8.16 15.75 10.25
N ILE A 126 7.26 15.76 9.27
CA ILE A 126 6.39 14.64 8.94
C ILE A 126 6.66 14.24 7.50
N THR A 127 7.03 12.98 7.27
CA THR A 127 7.46 12.51 5.94
C THR A 127 6.45 11.55 5.34
N ALA A 128 5.93 11.92 4.17
CA ALA A 128 4.92 11.17 3.45
C ALA A 128 5.54 10.32 2.33
N TYR A 129 5.16 9.05 2.28
CA TYR A 129 5.60 8.04 1.31
C TYR A 129 4.38 7.48 0.57
N PHE A 130 4.09 8.07 -0.60
CA PHE A 130 2.97 7.72 -1.46
C PHE A 130 3.38 7.78 -2.92
N GLU A 131 2.55 7.27 -3.83
CA GLU A 131 2.77 7.41 -5.27
C GLU A 131 3.11 8.87 -5.65
N ASN A 132 4.14 9.04 -6.48
CA ASN A 132 4.78 10.34 -6.70
C ASN A 132 3.87 11.39 -7.36
N ASN A 133 2.89 10.96 -8.15
CA ASN A 133 1.92 11.83 -8.81
C ASN A 133 0.65 12.04 -7.98
N LEU A 134 0.50 11.34 -6.85
CA LEU A 134 -0.61 11.56 -5.94
C LEU A 134 -0.47 12.93 -5.26
N ASN A 135 -1.49 13.78 -5.43
CA ASN A 135 -1.48 15.12 -4.88
C ASN A 135 -1.52 15.05 -3.34
N LEU A 136 -0.59 15.74 -2.69
CA LEU A 136 -0.61 15.93 -1.24
C LEU A 136 -0.95 17.38 -0.94
N HIS A 137 -2.17 17.62 -0.45
CA HIS A 137 -2.68 18.96 -0.22
C HIS A 137 -2.71 19.28 1.27
N ARG A 138 -1.92 20.28 1.69
CA ARG A 138 -1.85 20.72 3.10
C ARG A 138 -2.82 21.87 3.35
N THR A 139 -3.61 21.75 4.42
CA THR A 139 -4.49 22.82 4.93
C THR A 139 -4.50 22.86 6.46
N LYS A 140 -5.28 23.76 7.05
CA LYS A 140 -5.56 23.77 8.49
C LYS A 140 -6.56 22.66 8.83
N LEU A 141 -6.47 22.13 10.04
CA LEU A 141 -7.41 21.13 10.55
C LEU A 141 -8.82 21.71 10.71
N ILE A 142 -8.91 22.97 11.15
CA ILE A 142 -10.18 23.69 11.21
C ILE A 142 -10.76 23.87 9.80
N GLY A 143 -11.98 23.38 9.60
CA GLY A 143 -12.67 23.41 8.30
C GLY A 143 -12.17 22.34 7.31
N ALA A 144 -11.34 21.38 7.72
CA ALA A 144 -10.85 20.34 6.81
C ALA A 144 -11.98 19.42 6.33
N ASP A 145 -13.01 19.16 7.15
CA ASP A 145 -14.18 18.38 6.73
C ASP A 145 -14.93 19.09 5.59
N ASP A 146 -15.31 20.35 5.79
CA ASP A 146 -15.96 21.19 4.77
C ASP A 146 -15.10 21.32 3.50
N PHE A 147 -13.78 21.47 3.67
CA PHE A 147 -12.83 21.54 2.56
C PHE A 147 -12.86 20.27 1.73
N TYR A 148 -12.93 19.10 2.36
CA TYR A 148 -13.01 17.83 1.66
C TYR A 148 -14.31 17.74 0.85
N GLU A 149 -15.45 18.06 1.46
CA GLU A 149 -16.75 18.03 0.80
C GLU A 149 -16.80 18.96 -0.44
N GLN A 150 -16.23 20.16 -0.34
CA GLN A 150 -16.24 21.14 -1.42
C GLN A 150 -15.24 20.83 -2.55
N HIS A 151 -14.14 20.15 -2.25
CA HIS A 151 -13.01 20.02 -3.18
C HIS A 151 -12.68 18.59 -3.60
N ALA A 152 -13.35 17.57 -3.05
CA ALA A 152 -13.27 16.19 -3.52
C ALA A 152 -13.62 16.10 -5.01
N GLY A 153 -12.70 15.55 -5.81
CA GLY A 153 -12.88 15.35 -7.26
C GLY A 153 -12.53 16.57 -8.11
N GLY A 154 -12.37 17.75 -7.48
CA GLY A 154 -11.85 18.96 -8.11
C GLY A 154 -10.35 19.13 -7.82
N LEU A 155 -10.02 19.76 -6.68
CA LEU A 155 -8.64 19.95 -6.25
C LEU A 155 -8.05 18.66 -5.64
N LEU A 156 -8.87 17.93 -4.89
CA LEU A 156 -8.49 16.68 -4.24
C LEU A 156 -8.75 15.52 -5.21
N VAL A 157 -7.77 15.24 -6.07
CA VAL A 157 -7.83 14.18 -7.08
C VAL A 157 -6.76 13.13 -6.81
N PRO A 158 -7.11 11.83 -6.87
CA PRO A 158 -8.44 11.27 -7.18
C PRO A 158 -9.40 11.31 -5.99
N ALA A 159 -10.70 11.47 -6.24
CA ALA A 159 -11.76 11.25 -5.24
C ALA A 159 -12.90 10.44 -5.88
N PRO A 160 -12.78 9.11 -5.91
CA PRO A 160 -13.82 8.26 -6.47
C PRO A 160 -15.12 8.46 -5.69
N SER A 161 -16.23 8.69 -6.39
CA SER A 161 -17.55 8.98 -5.78
C SER A 161 -18.08 7.87 -4.85
N GLN A 162 -17.53 6.67 -4.95
CA GLN A 162 -17.86 5.53 -4.10
C GLN A 162 -17.06 5.48 -2.78
N LEU A 163 -16.10 6.39 -2.57
CA LEU A 163 -15.25 6.47 -1.37
C LEU A 163 -15.62 7.66 -0.45
N GLN A 164 -16.88 8.13 -0.51
CA GLN A 164 -17.29 9.41 0.09
C GLN A 164 -17.13 9.50 1.61
N ASN A 165 -17.05 8.38 2.34
CA ASN A 165 -16.95 8.39 3.80
C ASN A 165 -15.57 7.92 4.25
N LEU A 166 -14.74 8.88 4.69
CA LEU A 166 -13.50 8.58 5.39
C LEU A 166 -13.78 8.38 6.88
N ILE A 167 -13.27 7.29 7.45
CA ILE A 167 -13.37 6.95 8.87
C ILE A 167 -12.09 7.35 9.58
N LYS A 168 -12.24 8.00 10.74
CA LYS A 168 -11.12 8.44 11.58
C LYS A 168 -10.50 7.31 12.39
N HIS A 169 -9.18 7.26 12.40
CA HIS A 169 -8.38 6.42 13.28
C HIS A 169 -7.37 7.30 14.03
N GLU A 170 -7.55 7.48 15.33
CA GLU A 170 -6.67 8.30 16.17
C GLU A 170 -5.55 7.48 16.81
N PHE A 171 -4.36 8.07 16.88
CA PHE A 171 -3.18 7.47 17.47
C PHE A 171 -2.45 8.48 18.37
N SER A 172 -1.96 8.01 19.51
CA SER A 172 -0.98 8.72 20.34
C SER A 172 0.37 8.06 20.16
N ILE A 173 1.35 8.81 19.68
CA ILE A 173 2.63 8.26 19.20
C ILE A 173 3.64 8.26 20.35
N THR A 174 4.05 7.08 20.80
CA THR A 174 4.99 6.91 21.92
C THR A 174 6.44 6.71 21.48
N GLU A 175 6.65 6.25 20.24
CA GLU A 175 7.95 6.10 19.59
C GLU A 175 7.82 6.49 18.11
N ASP A 176 8.94 6.82 17.45
CA ASP A 176 8.93 7.15 16.02
C ASP A 176 8.27 6.02 15.21
N SER A 177 7.21 6.38 14.49
CA SER A 177 6.26 5.42 13.92
C SER A 177 5.83 5.80 12.51
N ASP A 178 5.39 4.80 11.76
CA ASP A 178 4.67 4.99 10.50
C ASP A 178 3.16 4.83 10.73
N ILE A 179 2.38 5.82 10.28
CA ILE A 179 0.95 5.70 10.06
C ILE A 179 0.72 5.13 8.66
N VAL A 180 0.28 3.88 8.60
CA VAL A 180 0.15 3.10 7.36
C VAL A 180 -1.30 3.12 6.88
N PHE A 181 -1.51 3.66 5.68
CA PHE A 181 -2.76 3.58 4.95
C PHE A 181 -2.70 2.34 4.04
N SER A 182 -3.39 1.28 4.44
CA SER A 182 -3.27 -0.04 3.82
C SER A 182 -3.49 0.01 2.30
N GLY A 183 -2.49 -0.43 1.53
CA GLY A 183 -2.54 -0.43 0.07
C GLY A 183 -2.41 0.94 -0.61
N LEU A 184 -2.07 2.01 0.12
CA LEU A 184 -1.86 3.36 -0.44
C LEU A 184 -0.45 3.90 -0.17
N GLY A 185 0.02 3.81 1.07
CA GLY A 185 1.31 4.36 1.49
C GLY A 185 1.38 4.60 2.99
N TRP A 186 2.34 5.40 3.45
CA TRP A 186 2.48 5.71 4.87
C TRP A 186 3.02 7.11 5.13
N ILE A 187 2.86 7.56 6.38
CA ILE A 187 3.41 8.81 6.88
C ILE A 187 4.24 8.51 8.12
N SER A 188 5.52 8.83 8.09
CA SER A 188 6.42 8.72 9.23
C SER A 188 6.29 9.95 10.13
N VAL A 189 6.12 9.70 11.43
CA VAL A 189 5.87 10.70 12.47
C VAL A 189 6.77 10.46 13.68
N PRO A 190 7.24 11.52 14.36
CA PRO A 190 8.04 11.37 15.56
C PRO A 190 7.20 10.99 16.78
N ALA A 191 7.86 10.52 17.83
CA ALA A 191 7.27 10.34 19.16
C ALA A 191 6.73 11.64 19.75
N GLY A 192 5.78 11.52 20.69
CA GLY A 192 5.28 12.65 21.50
C GLY A 192 4.19 13.49 20.83
N ILE A 193 3.56 12.98 19.76
CA ILE A 193 2.47 13.66 19.07
C ILE A 193 1.18 12.83 19.04
N LYS A 194 0.05 13.49 18.86
CA LYS A 194 -1.25 12.88 18.58
C LYS A 194 -1.65 13.16 17.14
N VAL A 195 -2.06 12.13 16.42
CA VAL A 195 -2.42 12.21 15.00
C VAL A 195 -3.70 11.42 14.72
N ALA A 196 -4.32 11.69 13.58
CA ALA A 196 -5.33 10.80 13.02
C ALA A 196 -5.05 10.51 11.55
N GLY A 197 -5.26 9.26 11.15
CA GLY A 197 -5.39 8.89 9.75
C GLY A 197 -6.86 8.63 9.43
N TRP A 198 -7.31 9.08 8.28
CA TRP A 198 -8.65 8.88 7.76
C TRP A 198 -8.58 8.11 6.45
N ALA A 199 -9.36 7.04 6.34
CA ALA A 199 -9.43 6.22 5.14
C ALA A 199 -10.87 5.76 4.87
N PRO A 200 -11.23 5.39 3.63
CA PRO A 200 -12.57 4.95 3.30
C PRO A 200 -12.98 3.73 4.13
N THR A 201 -14.28 3.57 4.36
CA THR A 201 -14.82 2.38 5.03
C THR A 201 -14.27 1.09 4.42
N GLY A 202 -13.74 0.22 5.28
CA GLY A 202 -13.11 -1.03 4.88
C GLY A 202 -11.61 -0.94 4.69
N VAL A 203 -11.01 0.24 4.54
CA VAL A 203 -9.55 0.38 4.45
C VAL A 203 -8.93 0.56 5.83
N SER A 204 -7.96 -0.27 6.18
CA SER A 204 -7.26 -0.19 7.47
C SER A 204 -6.26 0.97 7.50
N VAL A 205 -6.29 1.73 8.60
CA VAL A 205 -5.19 2.63 9.01
C VAL A 205 -4.52 2.01 10.24
N LEU A 206 -3.22 1.77 10.15
CA LEU A 206 -2.45 1.03 11.16
C LEU A 206 -1.24 1.85 11.61
N ILE A 207 -0.68 1.49 12.76
CA ILE A 207 0.59 2.00 13.24
C ILE A 207 1.63 0.88 13.24
N ARG A 208 2.87 1.21 12.90
CA ARG A 208 4.04 0.35 13.09
C ARG A 208 5.26 1.19 13.47
N LYS A 209 6.32 0.55 13.95
CA LYS A 209 7.62 1.21 14.12
C LYS A 209 8.12 1.75 12.78
N ALA A 210 8.70 2.95 12.79
CA ALA A 210 9.26 3.58 11.59
C ALA A 210 10.31 2.66 10.94
N MET A 211 10.23 2.50 9.62
CA MET A 211 11.19 1.70 8.85
C MET A 211 12.46 2.47 8.46
N ILE A 212 12.43 3.80 8.60
CA ILE A 212 13.47 4.75 8.18
C ILE A 212 13.76 5.68 9.34
#